data_AF-G9YUH6-F1
#
_entry.id   AF-G9YUH6-F1
#
_cell.length_a   1.000
_cell.length_b   1.000
_cell.length_c   1.000
_cell.angle_alpha   90.00
_cell.angle_beta   90.00
_cell.angle_gamma   90.00
#
_symmetry.space_group_name_H-M   'P 1'
#
loop_
_entity.id
_entity.type
_entity.pdbx_description
1 polymer ?
#
loop_
_entity_poly.entity_id
_entity_poly.type
_entity_poly.pdbx_seq_one_letter_code
_entity_poly.pdbx_strand_id
1 'polypeptide(L)'
;MELKETLPALRRKKGLSQQELAEALGVSRQAVSRWEVGTDIPTMKNLLALSRLFDVPVHELVGGAQPADSLEAETTSHKKVTKPARYQLLTKVLGGALAAVVAAGLLAALYQNQLRPAPTDPAERTIVDIEDLDGERIEPDAVTWHTTSEGGN
;
A
#
# COMPACT_ATOMS: atom_id res chain seq x y z
N MET A 1 25.65 18.95 -17.04
CA MET A 1 24.23 18.65 -16.77
C MET A 1 23.65 19.85 -16.07
N GLU A 2 22.55 20.41 -16.55
CA GLU A 2 21.85 21.50 -15.86
C GLU A 2 20.62 20.98 -15.13
N LEU A 3 20.12 21.73 -14.13
CA LEU A 3 18.92 21.36 -13.38
C LEU A 3 17.71 21.08 -14.28
N LYS A 4 17.56 21.84 -15.36
CA LYS A 4 16.47 21.68 -16.34
C LYS A 4 16.47 20.30 -17.01
N GLU A 5 17.60 19.62 -17.07
CA GLU A 5 17.75 18.29 -17.67
C GLU A 5 17.58 17.18 -16.62
N THR A 6 18.16 17.38 -15.43
CA THR A 6 18.18 16.39 -14.36
C THR A 6 16.83 16.27 -13.66
N LEU A 7 16.15 17.40 -13.41
CA LEU A 7 14.90 17.45 -12.65
C LEU A 7 13.75 16.67 -13.33
N PRO A 8 13.46 16.84 -14.64
CA PRO A 8 12.44 16.04 -15.31
C PRO A 8 12.74 14.55 -15.28
N ALA A 9 14.02 14.16 -15.43
CA ALA A 9 14.44 12.77 -15.42
C ALA A 9 14.20 12.13 -14.03
N LEU A 10 14.61 12.82 -12.97
CA LEU A 10 14.39 12.37 -11.58
C LEU A 10 12.91 12.27 -11.24
N ARG A 11 12.12 13.26 -11.65
CA ARG A 11 10.67 13.27 -11.45
C ARG A 11 10.00 12.08 -12.15
N ARG A 12 10.31 11.84 -13.43
CA ARG A 12 9.79 10.71 -14.21
C ARG A 12 10.22 9.36 -13.65
N LYS A 13 11.46 9.24 -13.18
CA LYS A 13 11.97 8.03 -12.52
C LYS A 13 11.18 7.68 -11.25
N LYS A 14 10.67 8.70 -10.54
CA LYS A 14 9.76 8.52 -9.38
C LYS A 14 8.29 8.39 -9.76
N GLY A 15 7.93 8.47 -11.04
CA GLY A 15 6.53 8.39 -11.50
C GLY A 15 5.67 9.60 -11.13
N LEU A 16 6.29 10.75 -10.80
CA LEU A 16 5.56 11.94 -10.34
C LEU A 16 5.15 12.83 -11.52
N SER A 17 3.95 13.39 -11.45
CA SER A 17 3.53 14.56 -12.23
C SER A 17 4.17 15.84 -11.69
N GLN A 18 4.16 16.90 -12.49
CA GLN A 18 4.65 18.22 -12.03
C GLN A 18 3.81 18.76 -10.86
N GLN A 19 2.52 18.41 -10.81
CA GLN A 19 1.62 18.81 -9.74
C GLN A 19 2.00 18.12 -8.42
N GLU A 20 2.19 16.79 -8.44
CA GLU A 20 2.58 16.03 -7.26
C GLU A 20 3.96 16.43 -6.73
N LEU A 21 4.92 16.73 -7.62
CA LEU A 21 6.21 17.29 -7.22
C LEU A 21 6.05 18.66 -6.54
N ALA A 22 5.17 19.51 -7.07
CA ALA A 22 4.91 20.82 -6.50
C ALA A 22 4.29 20.72 -5.11
N GLU A 23 3.33 19.82 -4.94
CA GLU A 23 2.70 19.51 -3.65
C GLU A 23 3.72 18.99 -2.63
N ALA A 24 4.57 18.05 -3.03
CA ALA A 24 5.63 17.51 -2.17
C ALA A 24 6.64 18.57 -1.69
N LEU A 25 6.85 19.62 -2.50
CA LEU A 25 7.77 20.72 -2.20
C LEU A 25 7.07 21.93 -1.56
N GLY A 26 5.74 21.95 -1.50
CA GLY A 26 4.96 23.10 -1.03
C GLY A 26 5.12 24.33 -1.93
N VAL A 27 5.21 24.14 -3.25
CA VAL A 27 5.35 25.21 -4.25
C VAL A 27 4.25 25.12 -5.30
N SER A 28 4.16 26.11 -6.19
CA SER A 28 3.21 26.05 -7.30
C SER A 28 3.71 25.13 -8.42
N ARG A 29 2.78 24.48 -9.13
CA ARG A 29 3.09 23.70 -10.35
C ARG A 29 3.83 24.54 -11.40
N GLN A 30 3.49 25.83 -11.50
CA GLN A 30 4.16 26.76 -12.40
C GLN A 30 5.65 26.93 -12.05
N ALA A 31 6.01 26.99 -10.76
CA ALA A 31 7.41 27.06 -10.35
C ALA A 31 8.19 25.82 -10.82
N VAL A 32 7.64 24.62 -10.59
CA VAL A 32 8.24 23.36 -11.09
C VAL A 32 8.40 23.38 -12.61
N SER A 33 7.37 23.81 -13.34
CA SER A 33 7.43 23.91 -14.80
C SER A 33 8.54 24.86 -15.27
N ARG A 34 8.73 26.01 -14.60
CA ARG A 34 9.79 26.97 -14.95
C ARG A 34 11.18 26.41 -14.69
N TRP A 35 11.37 25.67 -13.59
CA TRP A 35 12.64 25.01 -13.30
C TRP A 35 12.96 23.91 -14.32
N GLU A 36 11.97 23.13 -14.75
CA GLU A 36 12.15 22.08 -15.76
C GLU A 36 12.45 22.64 -17.16
N VAL A 37 11.99 23.85 -17.48
CA VAL A 37 12.30 24.54 -18.76
C VAL A 37 13.55 25.41 -18.63
N GLY A 38 14.03 25.67 -17.41
CA GLY A 38 15.20 26.51 -17.14
C GLY A 38 14.92 28.02 -17.24
N THR A 39 13.65 28.45 -17.14
CA THR A 39 13.26 29.87 -17.16
C THR A 39 13.33 30.53 -15.80
N ASP A 40 13.50 29.75 -14.73
CA ASP A 40 13.67 30.22 -13.36
C ASP A 40 14.58 29.25 -12.59
N ILE A 41 15.21 29.75 -11.52
CA ILE A 41 16.12 28.97 -10.68
C ILE A 41 15.48 28.75 -9.30
N PRO A 42 15.40 27.52 -8.78
CA PRO A 42 14.87 27.29 -7.45
C PRO A 42 15.74 27.94 -6.37
N THR A 43 15.10 28.40 -5.31
CA THR A 43 15.79 28.88 -4.11
C THR A 43 16.63 27.77 -3.47
N MET A 44 17.62 28.13 -2.65
CA MET A 44 18.42 27.17 -1.88
C MET A 44 17.54 26.21 -1.05
N LYS A 45 16.46 26.72 -0.45
CA LYS A 45 15.49 25.91 0.28
C LYS A 45 14.88 24.82 -0.61
N ASN A 46 14.48 25.19 -1.83
CA ASN A 46 13.88 24.26 -2.78
C ASN A 46 14.91 23.26 -3.32
N LEU A 47 16.15 23.68 -3.56
CA LEU A 47 17.25 22.78 -3.94
C LEU A 47 17.54 21.73 -2.85
N LEU A 48 17.55 22.14 -1.58
CA LEU A 48 17.69 21.21 -0.46
C LEU A 48 16.49 20.25 -0.34
N ALA A 49 15.28 20.74 -0.59
CA ALA A 49 14.08 19.91 -0.59
C ALA A 49 14.10 18.89 -1.73
N LEU A 50 14.48 19.30 -2.94
CA LEU A 50 14.71 18.43 -4.10
C LEU A 50 15.78 17.37 -3.81
N SER A 51 16.90 17.79 -3.19
CA SER A 51 17.99 16.89 -2.79
C SER A 51 17.52 15.80 -1.84
N ARG A 52 16.71 16.15 -0.83
CA ARG A 52 16.11 15.18 0.09
C ARG A 52 15.07 14.29 -0.58
N LEU A 53 14.23 14.87 -1.44
CA LEU A 53 13.18 14.13 -2.14
C LEU A 53 13.76 13.09 -3.08
N PHE A 54 14.81 13.43 -3.83
CA PHE A 54 15.41 12.53 -4.81
C PHE A 54 16.63 11.76 -4.28
N ASP A 55 17.10 12.07 -3.07
CA ASP A 55 18.27 11.45 -2.43
C ASP A 55 19.55 11.61 -3.28
N VAL A 56 19.69 12.83 -3.83
CA VAL A 56 20.76 13.27 -4.74
C VAL A 56 21.41 14.54 -4.16
N PRO A 57 22.74 14.65 -4.08
CA PRO A 57 23.42 15.87 -3.64
C PRO A 57 23.07 17.10 -4.50
N VAL A 58 22.99 18.27 -3.87
CA VAL A 58 22.65 19.53 -4.59
C VAL A 58 23.62 19.83 -5.74
N HIS A 59 24.91 19.54 -5.59
CA HIS A 59 25.89 19.77 -6.66
C HIS A 59 25.63 18.92 -7.91
N GLU A 60 25.06 17.71 -7.73
CA GLU A 60 24.71 16.80 -8.81
C GLU A 60 23.37 17.20 -9.47
N LEU A 61 22.47 17.83 -8.73
CA LEU A 61 21.23 18.41 -9.26
C LEU A 61 21.49 19.58 -10.22
N VAL A 62 22.40 20.48 -9.85
CA VAL A 62 22.64 21.74 -10.59
C VAL A 62 23.86 21.66 -11.53
N GLY A 63 24.63 20.56 -11.45
CA GLY A 63 25.80 20.28 -12.29
C GLY A 63 26.94 21.27 -12.11
N GLY A 64 27.29 21.53 -10.85
CA GLY A 64 28.49 22.29 -10.53
C GLY A 64 29.73 21.55 -11.00
N ALA A 65 30.56 22.21 -11.81
CA ALA A 65 31.93 21.78 -12.03
C ALA A 65 32.63 21.65 -10.67
N GLN A 66 33.23 20.49 -10.42
CA GLN A 66 34.05 20.25 -9.23
C GLN A 66 35.17 21.30 -9.18
N PRO A 67 35.37 22.02 -8.06
CA PRO A 67 36.72 22.37 -7.70
C PRO A 67 37.38 21.08 -7.23
N ALA A 68 38.17 20.48 -8.12
CA ALA A 68 39.14 19.48 -7.71
C ALA A 68 40.05 20.10 -6.62
N ASP A 69 40.12 19.44 -5.47
CA ASP A 69 41.04 19.67 -4.36
C ASP A 69 41.28 21.11 -3.89
N SER A 70 40.74 21.46 -2.72
CA SER A 70 41.47 22.18 -1.66
C SER A 70 40.71 22.10 -0.33
N LEU A 71 41.45 21.72 0.70
CA LEU A 71 41.00 21.33 2.04
C LEU A 71 40.62 22.54 2.92
N GLU A 72 39.61 22.32 3.76
CA GLU A 72 39.46 22.78 5.16
C GLU A 72 39.57 24.28 5.49
N ALA A 73 38.41 24.91 5.72
CA ALA A 73 38.21 25.89 6.79
C ALA A 73 36.73 25.85 7.23
N GLU A 74 36.52 25.81 8.54
CA GLU A 74 35.35 25.24 9.20
C GLU A 74 34.11 26.13 9.33
N THR A 75 33.05 25.50 9.86
CA THR A 75 31.80 26.03 10.45
C THR A 75 30.66 26.24 9.44
N THR A 76 29.70 25.32 9.26
CA THR A 76 28.82 24.77 10.29
C THR A 76 28.16 23.48 9.77
N SER A 77 28.34 22.39 10.52
CA SER A 77 27.37 21.27 10.67
C SER A 77 26.77 20.68 9.38
N HIS A 78 27.61 20.28 8.42
CA HIS A 78 27.23 19.29 7.41
C HIS A 78 27.41 17.90 8.01
N LYS A 79 26.39 17.39 8.70
CA LYS A 79 26.36 15.99 9.17
C LYS A 79 26.49 15.11 7.93
N LYS A 80 27.65 14.47 7.74
CA LYS A 80 27.86 13.39 6.78
C LYS A 80 26.74 12.37 6.97
N VAL A 81 25.74 12.39 6.09
CA VAL A 81 24.88 11.23 5.86
C VAL A 81 25.48 10.52 4.66
N THR A 82 26.64 9.89 4.89
CA THR A 82 27.00 8.73 4.08
C THR A 82 25.91 7.71 4.38
N LYS A 83 25.14 7.31 3.36
CA LYS A 83 24.15 6.23 3.49
C LYS A 83 24.91 5.03 4.04
N PRO A 84 24.63 4.51 5.25
CA PRO A 84 25.14 3.19 5.51
C PRO A 84 24.31 2.24 4.65
N ALA A 85 25.00 1.35 3.95
CA ALA A 85 24.47 0.32 3.04
C ALA A 85 23.62 -0.76 3.76
N ARG A 86 22.68 -0.34 4.64
CA ARG A 86 21.83 -1.20 5.47
C ARG A 86 20.33 -0.96 5.26
N TYR A 87 19.91 0.09 4.55
CA TYR A 87 18.49 0.36 4.33
C TYR A 87 17.89 -0.33 3.09
N GLN A 88 18.70 -1.04 2.29
CA GLN A 88 18.17 -1.94 1.26
C GLN A 88 17.72 -3.31 1.83
N LEU A 89 18.00 -3.61 3.10
CA LEU A 89 17.61 -4.89 3.73
C LEU A 89 16.50 -4.77 4.79
N LEU A 90 16.02 -3.56 5.09
CA LEU A 90 15.09 -3.34 6.22
C LEU A 90 13.61 -3.19 5.83
N THR A 91 13.22 -3.59 4.61
CA THR A 91 11.80 -3.62 4.19
C THR A 91 11.13 -4.97 4.43
N LYS A 92 11.85 -6.02 4.85
CA LYS A 92 11.27 -7.37 4.99
C LYS A 92 10.80 -7.75 6.40
N VAL A 93 11.18 -7.03 7.44
CA VAL A 93 10.84 -7.41 8.84
C VAL A 93 9.54 -6.80 9.34
N LEU A 94 9.15 -5.60 8.87
CA LEU A 94 7.91 -4.94 9.32
C LEU A 94 6.65 -5.62 8.75
N GLY A 95 6.71 -6.14 7.52
CA GLY A 95 5.62 -6.93 6.93
C GLY A 95 5.42 -8.29 7.62
N GLY A 96 6.49 -8.90 8.13
CA GLY A 96 6.41 -10.18 8.85
C GLY A 96 5.69 -10.08 10.20
N ALA A 97 5.91 -8.99 10.95
CA ALA A 97 5.23 -8.76 12.23
C ALA A 97 3.72 -8.53 12.04
N LEU A 98 3.32 -7.78 11.01
CA LEU A 98 1.90 -7.57 10.69
C LEU A 98 1.22 -8.88 10.26
N ALA A 99 1.88 -9.67 9.41
CA ALA A 99 1.38 -10.98 9.00
C ALA A 99 1.22 -11.95 10.17
N ALA A 100 2.15 -11.95 11.13
CA ALA A 100 2.08 -12.79 12.33
C ALA A 100 0.91 -12.38 13.26
N VAL A 101 0.64 -11.08 13.42
CA VAL A 101 -0.51 -10.61 14.23
C VAL A 101 -1.84 -10.98 13.57
N VAL A 102 -1.95 -10.83 12.24
CA VAL A 102 -3.15 -11.25 11.49
C VAL A 102 -3.34 -12.76 11.55
N ALA A 103 -2.27 -13.54 11.35
CA ALA A 103 -2.31 -14.99 11.43
C ALA A 103 -2.69 -15.47 12.84
N ALA A 104 -2.13 -14.87 13.89
CA ALA A 104 -2.47 -15.20 15.28
C ALA A 104 -3.93 -14.83 15.60
N GLY A 105 -4.42 -13.70 15.11
CA GLY A 105 -5.83 -13.30 15.25
C GLY A 105 -6.79 -14.27 14.56
N LEU A 106 -6.48 -14.67 13.31
CA LEU A 106 -7.25 -15.69 12.59
C LEU A 106 -7.20 -17.05 13.31
N LEU A 107 -6.03 -17.46 13.79
CA LEU A 107 -5.88 -18.73 14.52
C LEU A 107 -6.68 -18.72 15.83
N ALA A 108 -6.67 -17.61 16.57
CA ALA A 108 -7.44 -17.43 17.79
C ALA A 108 -8.95 -17.43 17.51
N ALA A 109 -9.39 -16.80 16.42
CA ALA A 109 -10.79 -16.82 16.01
C ALA A 109 -11.26 -18.25 15.63
N LEU A 110 -10.42 -19.01 14.92
CA LEU A 110 -10.70 -20.42 14.62
C LEU A 110 -10.71 -21.28 15.88
N TYR A 111 -9.83 -20.99 16.85
CA TYR A 111 -9.84 -21.67 18.15
C TYR A 111 -11.10 -21.36 18.96
N GLN A 112 -11.54 -20.09 18.99
CA GLN A 112 -12.80 -19.69 19.61
C GLN A 112 -14.01 -20.37 18.94
N ASN A 113 -13.98 -20.56 17.61
CA ASN A 113 -15.04 -21.26 16.88
C ASN A 113 -15.14 -22.75 17.22
N GLN A 114 -14.01 -23.45 17.35
CA GLN A 114 -13.97 -24.88 17.73
C GLN A 114 -14.44 -25.14 19.16
N LEU A 115 -14.30 -24.16 20.06
CA LEU A 115 -14.72 -24.25 21.46
C LEU A 115 -16.15 -23.74 21.69
N ARG A 116 -16.88 -23.33 20.65
CA ARG A 116 -18.28 -22.96 20.79
C ARG A 116 -19.05 -24.24 21.16
N PRO A 117 -19.52 -24.38 22.42
CA PRO A 117 -20.30 -25.56 22.76
C PRO A 117 -21.54 -25.57 21.87
N ALA A 118 -21.90 -26.74 21.34
CA ALA A 118 -23.19 -26.89 20.67
C ALA A 118 -24.28 -26.31 21.60
N PRO A 119 -25.25 -25.55 21.08
CA PRO A 119 -26.29 -24.96 21.90
C PRO A 119 -26.94 -26.07 22.74
N THR A 120 -26.71 -25.99 24.04
CA THR A 120 -27.12 -27.01 25.02
C THR A 120 -28.47 -26.67 25.63
N ASP A 121 -28.99 -25.47 25.34
CA ASP A 121 -30.34 -25.07 25.71
C ASP A 121 -31.34 -25.72 24.73
N PRO A 122 -32.24 -26.59 25.21
CA PRO A 122 -33.29 -27.15 24.37
C PRO A 122 -34.20 -26.09 23.74
N ALA A 123 -34.23 -24.85 24.25
CA ALA A 123 -34.99 -23.74 23.70
C ALA A 123 -34.37 -23.10 22.43
N GLU A 124 -33.08 -23.36 22.14
CA GLU A 124 -32.44 -22.93 20.88
C GLU A 124 -32.49 -24.02 19.79
N ARG A 125 -33.05 -25.20 20.09
CA ARG A 125 -33.45 -26.12 19.03
C ARG A 125 -34.61 -25.47 18.30
N THR A 126 -34.46 -25.14 17.01
CA THR A 126 -35.60 -24.86 16.15
C THR A 126 -36.46 -26.12 16.13
N ILE A 127 -37.43 -26.18 17.04
CA ILE A 127 -38.55 -27.10 16.96
C ILE A 127 -39.38 -26.52 15.81
N VAL A 128 -39.35 -27.18 14.67
CA VAL A 128 -40.33 -26.90 13.62
C VAL A 128 -41.64 -27.43 14.17
N ASP A 129 -42.50 -26.53 14.66
CA ASP A 129 -43.83 -26.90 15.09
C ASP A 129 -44.56 -27.51 13.89
N ILE A 130 -45.03 -28.75 14.06
CA ILE A 130 -45.73 -29.52 13.01
C ILE A 130 -47.03 -28.79 12.60
N GLU A 131 -47.50 -27.83 13.39
CA GLU A 131 -48.66 -26.98 13.11
C GLU A 131 -48.43 -25.93 11.99
N ASP A 132 -47.18 -25.63 11.59
CA ASP A 132 -46.84 -24.78 10.43
C ASP A 132 -46.63 -25.58 9.13
N LEU A 133 -46.87 -26.91 9.16
CA LEU A 133 -47.09 -27.64 7.92
C LEU A 133 -48.50 -27.30 7.44
N ASP A 134 -48.59 -26.29 6.57
CA ASP A 134 -49.72 -26.11 5.68
C ASP A 134 -49.95 -27.45 5.00
N GLY A 135 -50.89 -28.22 5.53
CA GLY A 135 -51.33 -29.47 4.95
C GLY A 135 -51.98 -29.11 3.62
N GLU A 136 -51.17 -28.97 2.58
CA GLU A 136 -51.67 -28.88 1.22
C GLU A 136 -52.38 -30.21 0.98
N ARG A 137 -53.71 -30.16 1.07
CA ARG A 137 -54.59 -31.26 0.71
C ARG A 137 -54.24 -31.60 -0.73
N ILE A 138 -53.49 -32.68 -0.92
CA ILE A 138 -53.28 -33.24 -2.24
C ILE A 138 -54.65 -33.76 -2.69
N GLU A 139 -55.28 -33.05 -3.64
CA GLU A 139 -56.45 -33.55 -4.37
C GLU A 139 -56.09 -34.95 -4.92
N PRO A 140 -56.87 -36.00 -4.61
CA PRO A 140 -56.49 -37.41 -4.84
C PRO A 140 -56.24 -37.74 -6.32
N ASP A 141 -56.70 -36.88 -7.22
CA ASP A 141 -56.65 -36.97 -8.67
C ASP A 141 -55.35 -36.38 -9.29
N ALA A 142 -54.49 -35.74 -8.49
CA ALA A 142 -53.19 -35.25 -8.94
C ALA A 142 -52.02 -36.24 -8.74
N VAL A 143 -52.26 -37.40 -8.13
CA VAL A 143 -51.22 -38.43 -7.93
C VAL A 143 -51.07 -39.27 -9.20
N THR A 144 -50.23 -38.82 -10.14
CA THR A 144 -49.77 -39.65 -11.25
C THR A 144 -48.65 -40.58 -10.76
N TRP A 145 -48.97 -41.87 -10.62
CA TRP A 145 -47.97 -42.89 -10.34
C TRP A 145 -47.06 -43.09 -11.56
N HIS A 146 -45.93 -42.38 -11.62
CA HIS A 146 -44.84 -42.77 -12.51
C HIS A 146 -44.03 -43.88 -11.84
N THR A 147 -44.50 -45.12 -12.00
CA THR A 147 -43.75 -46.32 -11.65
C THR A 147 -42.70 -46.59 -12.73
N THR A 148 -41.55 -45.91 -12.66
CA THR A 148 -40.38 -46.37 -13.44
C THR A 148 -39.63 -47.39 -12.59
N SER A 149 -40.01 -48.65 -12.77
CA SER A 149 -39.24 -49.81 -12.35
C SER A 149 -38.02 -49.97 -13.26
N GLU A 150 -36.88 -49.41 -12.86
CA GLU A 150 -35.58 -49.90 -13.33
C GLU A 150 -35.03 -50.89 -12.30
N GLY A 151 -35.59 -52.11 -12.33
CA GLY A 151 -34.82 -53.34 -12.17
C GLY A 151 -34.85 -53.99 -13.56
N GLY A 152 -33.74 -54.32 -14.19
CA GLY A 152 -32.68 -55.14 -13.63
C GLY A 152 -32.79 -56.51 -14.29
N ASN A 153 -31.87 -56.75 -15.22
CA ASN A 153 -31.61 -57.95 -16.03
C ASN A 153 -32.37 -58.08 -17.37
#